data_AF-A0A1N6MXP9-F1
#
_entry.id   AF-A0A1N6MXP9-F1
#
_cell.length_a   1.000
_cell.length_b   1.000
_cell.length_c   1.000
_cell.angle_alpha   90.00
_cell.angle_beta   90.00
_cell.angle_gamma   90.00
#
_symmetry.space_group_name_H-M   'P 1'
#
loop_
_entity.id
_entity.type
_entity.pdbx_description
1 polymer ?
#
loop_
_entity_poly.entity_id
_entity_poly.type
_entity_poly.pdbx_seq_one_letter_code
_entity_poly.pdbx_strand_id
1 'polypeptide(L)'
;MSTPVTESLIFRPASEQPMPDMNGKEVLVYNACDGWHIGYVRFYDGEYAGIYPWMGEEFEPRYFYIAWALLPDGFKIADLFEDQKATPEEHDRHWAAREKQS
;
A
#
# COMPACT_ATOMS: atom_id res chain seq x y z
N MET A 1 -26.78 -0.83 -1.36
CA MET A 1 -25.70 -1.06 -0.36
C MET A 1 -24.78 -2.07 -0.97
N SER A 2 -23.49 -1.75 -1.09
CA SER A 2 -22.50 -2.72 -1.59
C SER A 2 -22.37 -3.88 -0.61
N THR A 3 -22.13 -5.07 -1.14
CA THR A 3 -21.74 -6.20 -0.30
C THR A 3 -20.41 -5.88 0.39
N PRO A 4 -20.25 -6.15 1.70
CA PRO A 4 -18.96 -6.03 2.35
C PRO A 4 -17.90 -6.90 1.66
N VAL A 5 -16.73 -6.34 1.40
CA VAL A 5 -15.54 -7.07 0.97
C VAL A 5 -14.64 -7.24 2.18
N THR A 6 -14.23 -8.47 2.48
CA THR A 6 -13.36 -8.79 3.61
C THR A 6 -12.06 -9.37 3.09
N GLU A 7 -10.95 -8.67 3.36
CA GLU A 7 -9.60 -9.14 3.09
C GLU A 7 -8.85 -9.30 4.42
N SER A 8 -7.96 -10.29 4.50
CA SER A 8 -7.14 -10.53 5.69
C SER A 8 -5.69 -10.21 5.39
N LEU A 9 -5.05 -9.45 6.27
CA LEU A 9 -3.61 -9.20 6.21
C LEU A 9 -2.90 -10.15 7.17
N ILE A 10 -1.84 -10.78 6.67
CA ILE A 10 -0.94 -11.61 7.48
C ILE A 10 0.35 -10.83 7.68
N PHE A 11 0.58 -10.36 8.91
CA PHE A 11 1.81 -9.69 9.26
C PHE A 11 2.94 -10.69 9.48
N ARG A 12 4.04 -10.44 8.78
CA ARG A 12 5.31 -11.15 8.87
C ARG A 12 6.33 -10.26 9.59
N PRO A 13 7.27 -10.83 10.37
CA PRO A 13 8.34 -10.05 10.97
C PRO A 13 9.28 -9.51 9.89
N ALA A 14 9.97 -8.40 10.16
CA ALA A 14 10.97 -7.84 9.24
C ALA A 14 12.14 -8.79 8.93
N SER A 15 12.30 -9.88 9.68
CA SER A 15 13.27 -10.94 9.39
C SER A 15 12.83 -11.94 8.32
N GLU A 16 11.53 -11.98 8.00
CA GLU A 16 10.98 -12.84 6.95
C GLU A 16 10.98 -12.05 5.63
N GLN A 17 11.61 -12.59 4.60
CA GLN A 17 11.68 -11.95 3.29
C GLN A 17 10.40 -12.23 2.47
N PRO A 18 9.94 -11.27 1.66
CA PRO A 18 8.95 -11.51 0.61
C PRO A 18 9.40 -12.60 -0.36
N MET A 19 8.44 -13.18 -1.08
CA MET A 19 8.68 -14.22 -2.09
C MET A 19 8.80 -13.59 -3.49
N PRO A 20 9.50 -14.22 -4.45
CA PRO A 20 9.70 -13.66 -5.80
C PRO A 20 8.42 -13.33 -6.57
N ASP A 21 7.33 -14.07 -6.33
CA ASP A 21 6.01 -13.83 -6.93
C ASP A 21 5.31 -12.58 -6.36
N MET A 22 5.91 -11.94 -5.36
CA MET A 22 5.47 -10.66 -4.80
C MET A 22 6.18 -9.45 -5.44
N ASN A 23 7.08 -9.66 -6.41
CA ASN A 23 7.77 -8.57 -7.09
C ASN A 23 6.78 -7.55 -7.68
N GLY A 24 7.00 -6.27 -7.38
CA GLY A 24 6.14 -5.16 -7.78
C GLY A 24 4.84 -5.00 -6.98
N LYS A 25 4.53 -5.92 -6.05
CA LYS A 25 3.30 -5.83 -5.24
C LYS A 25 3.47 -4.89 -4.04
N GLU A 26 2.35 -4.32 -3.63
CA GLU A 26 2.25 -3.44 -2.48
C GLU A 26 2.24 -4.22 -1.16
N VAL A 27 2.92 -3.67 -0.17
CA VAL A 27 2.95 -4.17 1.21
C VAL A 27 2.66 -3.02 2.16
N LEU A 28 2.03 -3.35 3.28
CA LEU A 28 1.93 -2.45 4.43
C LEU A 28 3.08 -2.77 5.38
N VAL A 29 3.97 -1.79 5.64
CA VAL A 29 5.04 -1.94 6.63
C VAL A 29 4.69 -1.15 7.90
N TYR A 30 5.09 -1.67 9.06
CA TYR A 30 4.91 -1.02 10.35
C TYR A 30 6.25 -0.51 10.89
N ASN A 31 6.38 0.82 10.92
CA ASN A 31 7.43 1.53 11.62
C ASN A 31 6.93 1.90 13.02
N ALA A 32 7.71 1.58 14.06
CA ALA A 32 7.31 1.83 15.44
C ALA A 32 7.31 3.33 15.83
N CYS A 33 7.99 4.18 15.06
CA CYS A 33 8.13 5.61 15.35
C CYS A 33 6.94 6.42 14.81
N ASP A 34 6.52 6.17 13.57
CA ASP A 34 5.54 6.99 12.85
C ASP A 34 4.40 6.18 12.19
N GLY A 35 4.38 4.85 12.36
CA GLY A 35 3.23 4.00 12.05
C GLY A 35 3.31 3.30 10.70
N TRP A 36 2.22 3.34 9.95
CA TRP A 36 2.03 2.52 8.75
C TRP A 36 2.53 3.21 7.50
N HIS A 37 3.26 2.47 6.65
CA HIS A 37 3.73 2.96 5.35
C HIS A 37 3.42 1.95 4.24
N ILE A 38 3.21 2.47 3.03
CA ILE A 38 3.08 1.64 1.82
C ILE A 38 4.46 1.45 1.22
N GLY A 39 4.83 0.19 1.03
CA GLY A 39 6.04 -0.22 0.34
C GLY A 39 5.74 -1.09 -0.88
N TYR A 40 6.73 -1.24 -1.74
CA TYR A 40 6.70 -2.06 -2.95
C TYR A 40 7.84 -3.06 -2.88
N VAL A 41 7.52 -4.33 -2.96
CA VAL A 41 8.51 -5.41 -2.99
C VAL A 41 9.28 -5.35 -4.30
N ARG A 42 10.61 -5.42 -4.24
CA ARG A 42 11.46 -5.47 -5.43
C ARG A 42 12.34 -6.70 -5.46
N PHE A 43 12.40 -7.31 -6.63
CA PHE A 43 13.36 -8.34 -6.99
C PHE A 43 14.16 -7.90 -8.23
N TYR A 44 15.46 -8.13 -8.22
CA TYR A 44 16.36 -7.93 -9.36
C TYR A 44 17.02 -9.26 -9.70
N ASP A 45 16.95 -9.69 -10.96
CA ASP A 45 17.50 -10.97 -11.42
C ASP A 45 17.08 -12.19 -10.58
N GLY A 46 15.89 -12.13 -9.98
CA GLY A 46 15.34 -13.19 -9.12
C GLY A 46 15.78 -13.12 -7.65
N GLU A 47 16.64 -12.17 -7.28
CA GLU A 47 17.08 -11.94 -5.91
C GLU A 47 16.26 -10.84 -5.23
N TYR A 48 15.99 -11.01 -3.94
CA TYR A 48 15.26 -10.02 -3.15
C TYR A 48 16.11 -8.77 -2.96
N ALA A 49 15.56 -7.62 -3.38
CA ALA A 49 16.26 -6.35 -3.39
C ALA A 49 15.79 -5.37 -2.30
N GLY A 50 14.68 -5.66 -1.62
CA GLY A 50 14.12 -4.82 -0.56
C GLY A 50 12.66 -4.44 -0.75
N ILE A 51 12.15 -3.65 0.21
CA ILE A 51 10.85 -2.98 0.15
C ILE A 51 11.11 -1.48 0.06
N TYR A 52 10.53 -0.82 -0.94
CA TYR A 52 10.78 0.59 -1.21
C TYR A 52 9.47 1.39 -1.16
N PRO A 53 9.47 2.66 -0.75
CA PRO A 53 8.36 3.56 -1.03
C PRO A 53 8.20 3.74 -2.55
N TRP A 54 7.12 4.43 -2.95
CA TRP A 54 6.93 4.82 -4.35
C TRP A 54 8.15 5.55 -4.93
N MET A 55 8.76 6.42 -4.12
CA MET A 55 10.00 7.14 -4.45
C MET A 55 10.84 7.30 -3.18
N GLY A 56 12.14 7.02 -3.27
CA GLY A 56 13.07 7.14 -2.15
C GLY A 56 13.94 5.90 -1.96
N GLU A 57 14.53 5.81 -0.77
CA GLU A 57 15.41 4.72 -0.35
C GLU A 57 14.61 3.55 0.23
N GLU A 58 15.27 2.40 0.36
CA GLU A 58 14.68 1.20 0.95
C GLU A 58 14.16 1.46 2.36
N PHE A 59 13.02 0.86 2.70
CA PHE A 59 12.66 0.65 4.09
C PHE A 59 13.53 -0.47 4.65
N GLU A 60 14.58 -0.11 5.39
CA GLU A 60 15.49 -1.12 5.93
C GLU A 60 14.81 -2.00 7.00
N PRO A 61 14.89 -3.34 6.88
CA PRO A 61 14.30 -4.24 7.85
C PRO A 61 14.96 -4.09 9.22
N ARG A 62 14.16 -4.10 10.29
CA ARG A 62 14.56 -3.96 11.71
C ARG A 62 15.07 -2.58 12.13
N TYR A 63 15.45 -1.72 11.19
CA TYR A 63 15.81 -0.33 11.46
C TYR A 63 14.62 0.59 11.22
N PHE A 64 14.01 0.50 10.03
CA PHE A 64 12.84 1.29 9.67
C PHE A 64 11.56 0.60 10.13
N TYR A 65 11.36 -0.67 9.78
CA TYR A 65 10.13 -1.39 10.09
C TYR A 65 10.37 -2.71 10.84
N ILE A 66 9.40 -3.13 11.65
CA ILE A 66 9.47 -4.38 12.43
C ILE A 66 8.54 -5.49 11.91
N ALA A 67 7.52 -5.12 11.14
CA ALA A 67 6.58 -6.06 10.54
C ALA A 67 6.07 -5.55 9.19
N TRP A 68 5.67 -6.47 8.32
CA TRP A 68 5.09 -6.16 7.01
C TRP A 68 3.98 -7.13 6.63
N ALA A 69 3.04 -6.73 5.80
CA ALA A 69 1.99 -7.59 5.25
C ALA A 69 1.79 -7.31 3.77
N LEU A 70 1.60 -8.35 2.96
CA LEU A 70 1.21 -8.20 1.56
C LEU A 70 -0.20 -7.63 1.47
N LEU A 71 -0.37 -6.53 0.73
CA LEU A 71 -1.68 -5.96 0.48
C LEU A 71 -2.42 -6.75 -0.62
N PRO A 72 -3.76 -6.82 -0.55
CA PRO A 72 -4.57 -7.25 -1.67
C PRO A 72 -4.27 -6.40 -2.91
N ASP A 73 -4.55 -6.96 -4.08
CA ASP A 73 -4.41 -6.25 -5.34
C ASP A 73 -5.32 -5.00 -5.35
N GLY A 74 -4.71 -3.82 -5.24
CA GLY A 74 -5.42 -2.55 -5.13
C GLY A 74 -6.31 -2.25 -6.33
N PHE A 75 -5.93 -2.69 -7.53
CA PHE A 75 -6.78 -2.52 -8.72
C PHE A 75 -8.04 -3.39 -8.63
N LYS A 76 -7.90 -4.64 -8.19
CA LYS A 76 -9.06 -5.51 -7.99
C LYS A 76 -9.99 -4.98 -6.90
N ILE A 77 -9.44 -4.45 -5.81
CA ILE A 77 -10.24 -3.81 -4.76
C ILE A 77 -10.95 -2.56 -5.30
N ALA A 78 -10.26 -1.72 -6.09
CA ALA A 78 -10.85 -0.53 -6.69
C ALA A 78 -12.01 -0.88 -7.64
N ASP A 79 -11.85 -1.90 -8.48
CA ASP A 79 -12.88 -2.37 -9.41
C ASP A 79 -14.16 -2.85 -8.67
N LEU A 80 -14.00 -3.47 -7.50
CA LEU A 80 -15.14 -3.92 -6.67
C LEU A 80 -15.98 -2.77 -6.10
N PHE A 81 -15.40 -1.57 -6.00
CA PHE A 81 -16.03 -0.37 -5.46
C PHE A 81 -16.18 0.73 -6.51
N GLU A 82 -16.14 0.39 -7.80
CA GLU A 82 -16.28 1.34 -8.92
C GLU A 82 -17.58 2.16 -8.80
N ASP A 83 -18.66 1.53 -8.36
CA ASP A 83 -19.97 2.15 -8.16
C ASP A 83 -20.03 3.12 -6.98
N GLN A 84 -18.98 3.17 -6.15
CA GLN A 84 -18.82 4.09 -5.03
C GLN A 84 -17.83 5.22 -5.30
N LYS A 85 -17.29 5.32 -6.51
CA LYS A 85 -16.51 6.49 -6.90
C LYS A 85 -17.35 7.76 -6.78
N ALA A 86 -16.71 8.85 -6.37
CA ALA A 86 -17.36 10.15 -6.31
C ALA A 86 -17.94 10.51 -7.69
N THR A 87 -19.15 11.04 -7.71
CA THR A 87 -19.70 11.64 -8.92
C THR A 87 -18.84 12.82 -9.36
N PRO A 88 -18.83 13.19 -10.65
CA PRO A 88 -18.10 14.37 -11.13
C PRO A 88 -18.42 15.64 -10.32
N GLU A 89 -19.68 15.82 -9.94
CA GLU A 89 -20.14 16.98 -9.15
C GLU A 89 -19.58 16.98 -7.72
N GLU A 90 -19.49 15.81 -7.06
CA GLU A 90 -18.87 15.67 -5.74
C GLU A 90 -17.36 15.92 -5.79
N HIS A 91 -16.72 15.40 -6.83
CA HIS A 91 -15.29 15.58 -7.07
C HIS A 91 -14.95 17.07 -7.29
N ASP A 92 -15.67 17.75 -8.18
CA ASP A 92 -15.46 19.17 -8.47
C ASP A 92 -15.71 20.03 -7.22
N ARG A 93 -16.76 19.72 -6.46
CA ARG A 93 -17.04 20.40 -5.18
C ARG A 93 -15.90 20.24 -4.19
N HIS A 94 -15.31 19.04 -4.08
CA HIS A 94 -14.18 18.78 -3.18
C HIS A 94 -12.98 19.66 -3.54
N TRP A 95 -12.58 19.70 -4.81
CA TRP A 95 -11.41 20.46 -5.25
C TRP A 95 -11.62 21.97 -5.23
N ALA A 96 -12.80 22.45 -5.65
CA ALA A 96 -13.13 23.87 -5.56
C ALA A 96 -13.16 24.40 -4.12
N ALA A 97 -13.49 23.54 -3.14
CA ALA A 97 -13.41 23.90 -1.72
C ALA A 97 -11.97 24.04 -1.21
N ARG A 98 -11.02 23.27 -1.78
CA ARG A 98 -9.59 23.31 -1.39
C ARG A 98 -8.86 24.51 -1.97
N GLU A 99 -9.15 24.89 -3.21
CA GLU A 99 -8.57 26.08 -3.85
C GLU A 99 -8.95 27.39 -3.16
N LYS A 100 -10.11 27.42 -2.49
CA LYS A 100 -10.55 28.60 -1.72
C LYS A 100 -9.89 28.74 -0.34
N GLN A 101 -9.17 27.72 0.12
CA GLN A 101 -8.54 27.69 1.45
C GLN A 101 -7.02 27.96 1.40
N SER A 102 -6.44 28.11 0.20
CA SER A 102 -5.04 28.49 -0.04
C SER A 102 -4.91 29.97 -0.37
#